data_AF-A0A183IWM7-F1
#
_entry.id   AF-A0A183IWM7-F1
#
_cell.length_a   1.000
_cell.length_b   1.000
_cell.length_c   1.000
_cell.angle_alpha   90.00
_cell.angle_beta   90.00
_cell.angle_gamma   90.00
#
_symmetry.space_group_name_H-M   'P 1'
#
loop_
_entity.id
_entity.type
_entity.pdbx_description
1 polymer ?
#
loop_
_entity_poly.entity_id
_entity_poly.type
_entity_poly.pdbx_seq_one_letter_code
_entity_poly.pdbx_strand_id
1 'polypeptide(L)'
;MTASALQKAIDLVTKATEEDKKNNYDEALHLYEHAVEYFLHAIKYEAQGDKQKETIRAKCIQYLDRAEKLKEYLKTGKHKKPIKAESEKSVNLLVLK
;
A
#
# COMPACT_ATOMS: atom_id res chain seq x y z
N MET A 1 0.73 -4.98 24.51
CA MET A 1 0.63 -6.18 23.65
C MET A 1 1.43 -5.92 22.39
N THR A 2 2.44 -6.72 22.08
CA THR A 2 3.22 -6.59 20.84
C THR A 2 2.42 -7.20 19.68
N ALA A 3 1.97 -6.38 18.74
CA ALA A 3 1.27 -6.86 17.55
C ALA A 3 2.25 -7.67 16.67
N SER A 4 1.86 -8.89 16.29
CA SER A 4 2.64 -9.78 15.42
C SER A 4 2.76 -9.20 14.00
N ALA A 5 3.78 -9.61 13.26
CA ALA A 5 3.94 -9.22 11.86
C ALA A 5 2.70 -9.63 11.04
N LEU A 6 2.12 -10.79 11.36
CA LEU A 6 0.88 -11.24 10.72
C LEU A 6 -0.30 -10.28 10.99
N GLN A 7 -0.48 -9.82 12.24
CA GLN A 7 -1.57 -8.90 12.57
C GLN A 7 -1.37 -7.55 11.86
N LYS A 8 -0.13 -7.03 11.84
CA LYS A 8 0.19 -5.80 11.10
C LYS A 8 -0.12 -5.91 9.61
N ALA A 9 0.18 -7.05 8.99
CA ALA A 9 -0.16 -7.29 7.58
C ALA A 9 -1.67 -7.23 7.33
N ILE A 10 -2.47 -7.82 8.24
CA ILE A 10 -3.94 -7.81 8.17
C ILE A 10 -4.48 -6.38 8.30
N ASP A 11 -3.95 -5.60 9.24
CA ASP A 11 -4.39 -4.21 9.44
C ASP A 11 -4.05 -3.35 8.20
N LEU A 12 -2.86 -3.53 7.63
CA LEU A 12 -2.44 -2.83 6.41
C LEU A 12 -3.31 -3.19 5.22
N VAL A 13 -3.60 -4.48 5.01
CA VAL A 13 -4.41 -4.88 3.85
C VAL A 13 -5.86 -4.44 3.98
N THR A 14 -6.38 -4.38 5.20
CA THR A 14 -7.70 -3.83 5.47
C THR A 14 -7.76 -2.36 5.03
N LYS A 15 -6.77 -1.55 5.46
CA LYS A 15 -6.63 -0.15 5.01
C LYS A 15 -6.44 -0.04 3.49
N ALA A 16 -5.61 -0.90 2.89
CA ALA A 16 -5.39 -0.92 1.45
C ALA A 16 -6.72 -1.12 0.70
N THR A 17 -7.57 -2.05 1.17
CA THR A 17 -8.87 -2.30 0.55
C THR A 17 -9.86 -1.15 0.72
N GLU A 18 -9.77 -0.40 1.81
CA GLU A 18 -10.58 0.79 2.04
C GLU A 18 -10.17 1.92 1.10
N GLU A 19 -8.87 2.17 0.96
CA GLU A 19 -8.34 3.19 0.04
C GLU A 19 -8.59 2.83 -1.42
N ASP A 20 -8.49 1.54 -1.77
CA ASP A 20 -8.83 1.02 -3.10
C ASP A 20 -10.30 1.31 -3.45
N LYS A 21 -11.23 1.05 -2.51
CA LYS A 21 -12.66 1.38 -2.67
C LYS A 21 -12.93 2.88 -2.80
N LYS A 22 -12.10 3.71 -2.17
CA LYS A 22 -12.16 5.18 -2.29
C LYS A 22 -11.52 5.70 -3.59
N ASN A 23 -10.96 4.83 -4.42
CA ASN A 23 -10.16 5.17 -5.62
C ASN A 23 -8.85 5.90 -5.30
N ASN A 24 -8.37 5.82 -4.05
CA ASN A 24 -7.07 6.34 -3.65
C ASN A 24 -5.99 5.32 -4.03
N TYR A 25 -5.82 5.10 -5.34
CA TYR A 25 -5.06 3.97 -5.87
C TYR A 25 -3.55 4.05 -5.60
N ASP A 26 -2.94 5.24 -5.55
CA ASP A 26 -1.53 5.39 -5.19
C ASP A 26 -1.29 4.94 -3.73
N GLU A 27 -2.15 5.34 -2.79
CA GLU A 27 -2.05 4.94 -1.38
C GLU A 27 -2.39 3.45 -1.19
N ALA A 28 -3.45 2.97 -1.87
CA ALA A 28 -3.82 1.55 -1.84
C ALA A 28 -2.68 0.67 -2.33
N LEU A 29 -1.98 1.06 -3.41
CA LEU A 29 -0.82 0.36 -3.92
C LEU A 29 0.28 0.25 -2.86
N HIS A 30 0.67 1.37 -2.25
CA HIS A 30 1.70 1.38 -1.21
C HIS A 30 1.32 0.50 -0.01
N LEU A 31 0.05 0.55 0.43
CA LEU A 31 -0.43 -0.28 1.54
C LEU A 31 -0.46 -1.77 1.19
N TYR A 32 -0.83 -2.15 -0.04
CA TYR A 32 -0.77 -3.56 -0.49
C TYR A 32 0.68 -4.08 -0.53
N GLU A 33 1.62 -3.31 -1.08
CA GLU A 33 3.04 -3.69 -1.12
C GLU A 33 3.59 -3.91 0.30
N HIS A 34 3.33 -2.97 1.21
CA HIS A 34 3.79 -3.06 2.60
C HIS A 34 3.12 -4.21 3.37
N ALA A 35 1.82 -4.48 3.14
CA ALA A 35 1.14 -5.63 3.73
C ALA A 35 1.81 -6.95 3.31
N VAL A 36 2.18 -7.08 2.03
CA VAL A 36 2.85 -8.29 1.51
C VAL A 36 4.22 -8.48 2.15
N GLU A 37 5.00 -7.41 2.35
CA GLU A 37 6.28 -7.49 3.07
C GLU A 37 6.12 -8.06 4.48
N TYR A 38 5.10 -7.60 5.23
CA TYR A 38 4.81 -8.13 6.56
C TYR A 38 4.31 -9.59 6.52
N PHE A 39 3.51 -9.97 5.53
CA PHE A 39 3.11 -11.36 5.37
C PHE A 39 4.30 -12.28 5.08
N LEU A 40 5.25 -11.85 4.23
CA LEU A 40 6.48 -12.60 3.98
C LEU A 40 7.36 -12.69 5.23
N HIS A 41 7.44 -11.61 6.02
CA HIS A 41 8.11 -11.63 7.31
C HIS A 41 7.47 -12.64 8.27
N ALA A 42 6.15 -12.65 8.37
CA ALA A 42 5.40 -13.60 9.19
C ALA A 42 5.64 -15.05 8.73
N ILE A 43 5.65 -15.32 7.41
CA ILE A 43 5.96 -16.66 6.88
C ILE A 43 7.38 -17.11 7.27
N LYS A 44 8.35 -16.20 7.22
CA LYS A 44 9.76 -16.51 7.44
C LYS A 44 10.09 -16.73 8.91
N TYR A 45 9.48 -15.96 9.81
CA TYR A 45 9.90 -15.91 11.23
C TYR A 45 8.83 -16.34 12.24
N GLU A 46 7.54 -16.17 11.92
CA GLU A 46 6.46 -16.41 12.90
C GLU A 46 5.67 -17.71 12.62
N ALA A 47 5.50 -18.08 11.35
CA ALA A 47 4.65 -19.20 10.95
C ALA A 47 5.25 -20.57 11.32
N GLN A 48 4.50 -21.35 12.10
CA GLN A 48 5.00 -22.58 12.74
C GLN A 48 4.77 -23.85 11.90
N GLY A 49 3.95 -23.80 10.84
CA GLY A 49 3.62 -25.00 10.05
C GLY A 49 3.29 -24.72 8.59
N ASP A 50 3.46 -25.73 7.73
CA ASP A 50 3.33 -25.59 6.27
C ASP A 50 1.94 -25.13 5.85
N LYS A 51 0.88 -25.68 6.45
CA LYS A 51 -0.51 -25.26 6.19
C LYS A 51 -0.73 -23.77 6.45
N GLN A 52 -0.12 -23.23 7.52
CA GLN A 52 -0.22 -21.81 7.84
C GLN A 52 0.55 -20.97 6.82
N LYS A 53 1.77 -21.40 6.46
CA LYS A 53 2.60 -20.72 5.45
C LYS A 53 1.90 -20.71 4.09
N GLU A 54 1.32 -21.82 3.66
CA GLU A 54 0.52 -21.90 2.42
C GLU A 54 -0.66 -20.94 2.43
N THR A 55 -1.41 -20.90 3.54
CA THR A 55 -2.54 -19.98 3.70
C THR A 55 -2.10 -18.53 3.55
N ILE A 56 -1.01 -18.14 4.22
CA ILE A 56 -0.48 -16.77 4.14
C ILE A 56 0.05 -16.47 2.72
N ARG A 57 0.74 -17.42 2.07
CA ARG A 57 1.25 -17.25 0.70
C ARG A 57 0.11 -17.07 -0.30
N ALA A 58 -0.96 -17.86 -0.19
CA ALA A 58 -2.13 -17.72 -1.05
C ALA A 58 -2.74 -16.30 -0.94
N LYS A 59 -2.76 -15.74 0.28
CA LYS A 59 -3.19 -14.34 0.50
C LYS A 59 -2.22 -13.32 -0.09
N CYS A 60 -0.91 -13.51 0.07
CA CYS A 60 0.10 -12.64 -0.56
C CYS A 60 -0.10 -12.54 -2.07
N ILE A 61 -0.31 -13.68 -2.74
CA ILE A 61 -0.51 -13.74 -4.19
C ILE A 61 -1.76 -12.94 -4.60
N GLN A 62 -2.87 -13.07 -3.87
CA GLN A 62 -4.10 -12.31 -4.14
C GLN A 62 -3.89 -10.80 -4.02
N TYR A 63 -3.15 -10.35 -3.00
CA TYR A 63 -2.90 -8.92 -2.79
C TYR A 63 -1.85 -8.36 -3.76
N LEU A 64 -0.84 -9.15 -4.12
CA LEU A 64 0.13 -8.78 -5.16
C LEU A 64 -0.53 -8.61 -6.53
N ASP A 65 -1.41 -9.54 -6.94
CA ASP A 65 -2.15 -9.41 -8.20
C ASP A 65 -2.97 -8.11 -8.26
N ARG A 66 -3.59 -7.72 -7.14
CA ARG A 66 -4.31 -6.43 -7.07
C ARG A 66 -3.34 -5.24 -7.15
N ALA A 67 -2.22 -5.28 -6.43
CA ALA A 67 -1.20 -4.24 -6.47
C ALA A 67 -0.65 -4.04 -7.90
N GLU A 68 -0.36 -5.12 -8.63
CA GLU A 68 0.12 -5.07 -10.02
C GLU A 68 -0.92 -4.42 -10.95
N LYS A 69 -2.20 -4.77 -10.81
CA LYS A 69 -3.29 -4.13 -11.56
C LYS A 69 -3.41 -2.64 -11.27
N LEU A 70 -3.29 -2.24 -10.01
CA LEU A 70 -3.28 -0.83 -9.61
C LEU A 70 -2.08 -0.09 -10.20
N LYS A 71 -0.90 -0.71 -10.18
CA LYS A 71 0.33 -0.15 -10.76
C LYS A 71 0.21 0.06 -12.27
N GLU A 72 -0.37 -0.90 -12.99
CA GLU A 72 -0.66 -0.77 -14.42
C GLU A 72 -1.68 0.34 -14.69
N TYR A 73 -2.77 0.39 -13.91
CA TYR A 73 -3.78 1.45 -14.01
C TYR A 73 -3.17 2.83 -13.77
N LEU A 74 -2.32 2.98 -12.77
CA LEU A 74 -1.63 4.25 -12.48
C LEU A 74 -0.62 4.61 -13.57
N LYS A 75 0.11 3.64 -14.13
CA LYS A 75 1.04 3.88 -15.23
C LYS A 75 0.32 4.34 -16.50
N THR A 76 -0.77 3.67 -16.86
CA THR A 76 -1.57 3.99 -18.06
C THR A 76 -2.42 5.26 -17.88
N GLY A 77 -2.92 5.50 -16.67
CA GLY A 77 -3.68 6.69 -16.29
C GLY A 77 -2.83 7.97 -16.15
N LYS A 78 -1.56 7.86 -15.73
CA LYS A 78 -0.63 9.01 -15.65
C LYS A 78 -0.22 9.56 -17.02
N HIS A 79 -0.44 8.83 -18.12
CA HIS A 79 -0.27 9.35 -19.48
C HIS A 79 -1.46 10.19 -19.99
N LYS A 80 -2.53 10.36 -19.19
CA LYS A 80 -3.68 11.21 -19.53
C LYS A 80 -4.14 12.08 -18.35
N LYS A 81 -3.27 12.94 -17.80
CA LYS A 81 -3.76 14.18 -17.16
C LYS A 81 -2.89 15.39 -17.56
N PRO A 82 -3.52 16.47 -18.06
CA PRO A 82 -2.83 17.70 -18.43
C PRO A 82 -2.29 18.38 -17.18
N ILE A 83 -1.13 19.00 -17.31
CA ILE A 83 -0.52 19.87 -16.32
C ILE A 83 -1.55 20.95 -15.95
N LYS A 84 -2.06 20.93 -14.73
CA LYS A 84 -2.69 22.12 -14.14
C LYS A 84 -2.06 22.34 -12.77
N ALA A 85 -1.18 23.35 -12.77
CA ALA A 85 -0.56 23.94 -11.61
C ALA A 85 -1.60 24.59 -10.70
N GLU A 86 -1.43 24.43 -9.38
CA GLU A 86 -1.78 25.41 -8.35
C GLU A 86 -1.09 24.92 -7.06
N SER A 87 0.02 25.54 -6.65
CA SER A 87 0.08 26.76 -5.84
C SER A 87 0.56 26.40 -4.42
N GLU A 88 1.86 26.20 -4.27
CA GLU A 88 2.51 26.30 -2.96
C GLU A 88 2.41 27.74 -2.45
N LYS A 89 1.48 27.96 -1.51
CA LYS A 89 1.58 29.05 -0.54
C LYS A 89 2.78 28.75 0.37
N SER A 90 3.92 29.36 0.07
CA SER A 90 4.95 29.61 1.07
C SER A 90 5.06 31.10 1.31
N VAL A 91 4.51 31.49 2.45
CA VAL A 91 4.68 32.78 3.10
C VAL A 91 6.17 33.09 3.20
N ASN A 92 6.59 34.26 2.74
CA ASN A 92 7.67 34.96 3.42
C ASN A 92 7.34 36.44 3.56
N LEU A 93 6.81 36.73 4.74
CA LEU A 93 6.80 38.02 5.39
C LEU A 93 8.26 38.47 5.61
N LEU A 94 8.50 39.78 5.52
CA LEU A 94 9.70 40.50 5.99
C LEU A 94 10.97 40.44 5.11
N VAL A 95 11.17 41.47 4.27
CA VAL A 95 12.32 42.40 4.35
C VAL A 95 11.81 43.75 3.79
N LEU A 96 11.22 44.62 4.63
CA LEU A 96 11.85 45.79 5.27
C LEU A 96 12.50 46.79 4.30
N LYS A 97 11.80 47.92 4.16
CA LYS A 97 12.24 49.29 3.84
C LYS A 97 12.74 49.58 2.42
#